data_AF-A0A6A4D127-F1
#
_entry.id   AF-A0A6A4D127-F1
#
_cell.length_a   1.000
_cell.length_b   1.000
_cell.length_c   1.000
_cell.angle_alpha   90.00
_cell.angle_beta   90.00
_cell.angle_gamma   90.00
#
_symmetry.space_group_name_H-M   'P 1'
#
loop_
_entity.id
_entity.type
_entity.pdbx_description
1 polymer ?
#
loop_
_entity_poly.entity_id
_entity_poly.type
_entity_poly.pdbx_seq_one_letter_code
_entity_poly.pdbx_strand_id
1 'polypeptide(L)'
;MVLAPRPRHATFTPAQVAGFYFRPCRDDMDETISEYFRCRCGTVRKQTRRNGYTNLMQHVRREHPDYEAVMLAAPTAETGSMLNYVRRSAQIVYGWLDWIVKNNLPLHFCENQAARR
;
A
#
# COMPACT_ATOMS: atom_id res chain seq x y z
N MET A 1 19.28 -17.33 -18.50
CA MET A 1 19.52 -16.40 -17.37
C MET A 1 18.17 -16.11 -16.73
N VAL A 2 17.86 -16.75 -15.60
CA VAL A 2 16.60 -16.47 -14.89
C VAL A 2 16.82 -15.21 -14.08
N LEU A 3 16.23 -14.10 -14.51
CA LEU A 3 16.21 -12.86 -13.73
C LEU A 3 15.63 -13.20 -12.35
N ALA A 4 16.43 -13.00 -11.30
CA ALA A 4 15.94 -13.09 -9.94
C ALA A 4 14.72 -12.15 -9.83
N PRO A 5 13.57 -12.60 -9.26
CA PRO A 5 12.46 -11.70 -9.02
C PRO A 5 13.01 -10.57 -8.16
N ARG A 6 12.94 -9.32 -8.66
CA ARG A 6 13.22 -8.15 -7.84
C ARG A 6 12.45 -8.34 -6.53
N PRO A 7 13.05 -8.09 -5.35
CA PRO A 7 12.31 -8.14 -4.10
C PRO A 7 11.06 -7.30 -4.31
N ARG A 8 9.89 -7.93 -4.22
CA ARG A 8 8.63 -7.20 -4.21
C ARG A 8 8.67 -6.40 -2.92
N HIS A 9 9.16 -5.17 -2.98
CA HIS A 9 8.83 -4.17 -1.98
C HIS A 9 7.31 -4.25 -1.89
N ALA A 10 6.79 -4.69 -0.76
CA ALA A 10 5.36 -4.71 -0.60
C ALA A 10 4.89 -3.25 -0.66
N THR A 11 4.38 -2.86 -1.82
CA THR A 11 4.02 -1.48 -2.10
C THR A 11 2.66 -1.24 -1.48
N PHE A 12 2.56 -0.19 -0.66
CA PHE A 12 1.27 0.26 -0.16
C PHE A 12 0.32 0.50 -1.34
N THR A 13 -0.91 0.02 -1.21
CA THR A 13 -1.93 0.29 -2.23
C THR A 13 -2.22 1.79 -2.27
N PRO A 14 -2.65 2.35 -3.42
CA PRO A 14 -3.04 3.75 -3.50
C PRO A 14 -4.08 4.17 -2.46
N ALA A 15 -4.99 3.26 -2.09
CA ALA A 15 -5.98 3.48 -1.06
C ALA A 15 -5.36 3.60 0.35
N GLN A 16 -4.37 2.75 0.68
CA GLN A 16 -3.64 2.84 1.96
C GLN A 16 -2.83 4.13 2.05
N VAL A 17 -2.15 4.51 0.97
CA VAL A 17 -1.39 5.77 0.91
C VAL A 17 -2.32 6.97 1.07
N ALA A 18 -3.45 6.97 0.36
CA ALA A 18 -4.43 8.03 0.48
C ALA A 18 -5.03 8.09 1.89
N GLY A 19 -5.42 6.96 2.48
CA GLY A 19 -5.97 6.91 3.84
C GLY A 19 -4.97 7.35 4.92
N PHE A 20 -3.67 7.10 4.69
CA PHE A 20 -2.64 7.56 5.61
C PHE A 20 -2.42 9.08 5.51
N TYR A 21 -2.26 9.63 4.30
CA TYR A 21 -1.89 11.04 4.10
C TYR A 21 -3.07 12.01 4.10
N PHE A 22 -4.28 11.55 3.82
CA PHE A 22 -5.42 12.43 3.63
C PHE A 22 -6.55 12.16 4.63
N ARG A 23 -7.20 13.23 5.06
CA ARG A 23 -8.44 13.21 5.82
C ARG A 23 -9.54 13.93 5.04
N PRO A 24 -10.80 13.48 5.11
CA PRO A 24 -11.90 14.21 4.51
C PRO A 24 -11.98 15.63 5.09
N CYS A 25 -12.20 16.63 4.23
CA CYS A 25 -12.49 17.98 4.66
C CYS A 25 -13.86 18.02 5.35
N ARG A 26 -14.01 18.95 6.29
CA ARG A 26 -15.28 19.23 6.97
C ARG A 26 -15.71 20.67 6.70
N ASP A 27 -17.01 20.89 6.64
CA ASP A 27 -17.59 22.23 6.53
C ASP A 27 -17.79 22.88 7.91
N ASP A 28 -18.41 24.05 7.93
CA ASP A 28 -18.67 24.84 9.14
C ASP A 28 -19.64 24.14 10.12
N MET A 29 -20.37 23.11 9.65
CA MET A 29 -21.29 22.30 10.43
C MET A 29 -20.67 20.95 10.85
N ASP A 30 -19.35 20.80 10.69
CA ASP A 30 -18.58 19.56 10.92
C ASP A 30 -18.96 18.39 9.99
N GLU A 31 -19.76 18.63 8.94
CA GLU A 31 -20.16 17.60 8.00
C GLU A 31 -19.04 17.29 7.00
N THR A 32 -18.92 16.03 6.59
CA THR A 32 -17.86 15.62 5.67
C THR A 32 -18.16 16.11 4.26
N ILE A 33 -17.28 16.97 3.73
CA ILE A 33 -17.37 17.44 2.35
C ILE A 33 -16.91 16.31 1.42
N SER A 34 -17.86 15.66 0.78
CA SER A 34 -17.59 14.63 -0.22
C SER A 34 -16.64 15.18 -1.30
N GLU A 35 -15.70 14.35 -1.76
CA GLU A 35 -14.68 14.66 -2.76
C GLU A 35 -13.54 15.57 -2.32
N TYR A 36 -13.57 16.25 -1.16
CA TYR A 36 -12.47 17.10 -0.73
C TYR A 36 -11.67 16.46 0.40
N PHE A 37 -10.36 16.43 0.21
CA PHE A 37 -9.43 15.78 1.11
C PHE A 37 -8.27 16.70 1.45
N ARG A 38 -7.94 16.80 2.74
CA ARG A 38 -6.81 17.56 3.24
C ARG A 38 -5.64 16.63 3.53
N CYS A 39 -4.51 16.89 2.89
CA CYS A 39 -3.27 16.19 3.17
C CYS A 39 -2.70 16.60 4.54
N ARG A 40 -1.87 15.75 5.15
CA ARG A 40 -1.08 16.07 6.36
C ARG A 40 -0.20 17.33 6.20
N CYS A 41 0.24 17.66 4.97
CA CYS A 41 0.94 18.92 4.69
C CYS A 41 0.04 20.16 4.59
N GLY A 42 -1.27 20.01 4.79
CA GLY A 42 -2.26 21.09 4.73
C GLY A 42 -2.88 21.32 3.36
N THR A 43 -2.29 20.80 2.28
CA THR A 43 -2.81 20.95 0.91
C THR A 43 -4.16 20.25 0.76
N VAL A 44 -5.15 20.95 0.20
CA VAL A 44 -6.46 20.37 -0.12
C VAL A 44 -6.47 19.86 -1.57
N ARG A 45 -6.98 18.65 -1.78
CA ARG A 45 -7.14 18.02 -3.09
C ARG A 45 -8.57 17.52 -3.25
N LYS A 46 -9.13 17.76 -4.43
CA LYS A 46 -10.41 17.19 -4.84
C LYS A 46 -10.22 15.84 -5.49
N GLN A 47 -10.82 14.78 -4.96
CA GLN A 47 -10.92 13.44 -5.53
C GLN A 47 -12.29 13.24 -6.18
N THR A 48 -12.34 13.32 -7.50
CA THR A 48 -13.54 13.00 -8.28
C THR A 48 -13.73 11.49 -8.33
N ARG A 49 -14.98 11.03 -8.12
CA ARG A 49 -15.31 9.57 -8.08
C ARG A 49 -14.84 8.77 -9.30
N ARG A 50 -14.67 9.40 -10.47
CA ARG A 50 -14.23 8.74 -11.72
C ARG A 50 -12.73 8.45 -11.80
N ASN A 51 -11.87 9.17 -11.07
CA ASN A 51 -10.41 9.14 -11.30
C ASN A 51 -9.63 8.23 -10.34
N GLY A 52 -10.30 7.58 -9.39
CA GLY A 52 -9.63 6.77 -8.37
C GLY A 52 -8.67 7.59 -7.50
N TYR A 53 -7.51 7.03 -7.16
CA TYR A 53 -6.52 7.63 -6.26
C TYR A 53 -5.37 8.36 -6.98
N THR A 54 -5.41 8.47 -8.31
CA THR A 54 -4.26 8.92 -9.13
C THR A 54 -3.79 10.32 -8.78
N ASN A 55 -4.73 11.25 -8.57
CA ASN A 55 -4.46 12.63 -8.19
C ASN A 55 -3.84 12.76 -6.78
N LEU A 56 -4.31 11.96 -5.82
CA LEU A 56 -3.80 11.92 -4.46
C LEU A 56 -2.39 11.30 -4.46
N MET A 57 -2.19 10.22 -5.21
CA MET A 57 -0.88 9.59 -5.36
C MET A 57 0.15 10.50 -6.04
N GLN A 58 -0.26 11.26 -7.06
CA GLN A 58 0.62 12.21 -7.71
C GLN A 58 1.07 13.30 -6.73
N HIS A 59 0.15 13.79 -5.88
CA HIS A 59 0.51 14.73 -4.82
C HIS A 59 1.50 14.12 -3.83
N VAL A 60 1.22 12.91 -3.31
CA VAL A 60 2.08 12.25 -2.33
C VAL A 60 3.47 12.01 -2.89
N ARG A 61 3.60 11.48 -4.10
CA ARG A 61 4.93 11.22 -4.70
C ARG A 61 5.74 12.50 -4.91
N ARG A 62 5.09 13.64 -5.10
CA ARG A 62 5.75 14.93 -5.34
C ARG A 62 6.14 15.62 -4.03
N GLU A 63 5.23 15.68 -3.06
CA GLU A 63 5.40 16.46 -1.82
C GLU A 63 5.90 15.60 -0.65
N HIS A 64 5.81 14.28 -0.76
CA HIS A 64 6.24 13.28 0.23
C HIS A 64 7.08 12.18 -0.43
N PRO A 65 8.29 12.48 -0.94
CA PRO A 65 9.12 11.50 -1.65
C PRO A 65 9.53 10.31 -0.78
N ASP A 66 9.56 10.48 0.55
CA ASP A 66 9.87 9.49 1.57
C ASP A 66 8.64 8.75 2.11
N TYR A 67 7.47 8.86 1.44
CA TYR A 67 6.20 8.39 2.00
C TYR A 67 6.19 6.92 2.41
N GLU A 68 6.89 6.06 1.68
CA GLU A 68 6.97 4.62 1.96
C GLU A 68 7.70 4.34 3.27
N ALA A 69 8.79 5.06 3.54
CA ALA A 69 9.55 4.91 4.78
C ALA A 69 8.72 5.38 5.98
N VAL A 70 8.02 6.51 5.84
CA VAL A 70 7.12 7.04 6.87
C VAL A 70 5.99 6.06 7.18
N MET A 71 5.32 5.51 6.16
CA MET A 71 4.23 4.55 6.33
C MET A 71 4.70 3.21 6.92
N LEU A 72 5.94 2.79 6.62
CA LEU A 72 6.57 1.60 7.20
C LEU A 72 6.89 1.77 8.69
N ALA A 73 7.27 2.97 9.10
CA ALA A 73 7.55 3.28 10.51
C ALA A 73 6.27 3.54 11.32
N ALA A 74 5.16 3.83 10.66
CA ALA A 74 3.90 4.18 11.32
C ALA A 74 3.16 2.95 11.90
N PRO A 75 2.32 3.14 12.95
CA PRO A 75 1.49 2.07 13.46
C PRO A 75 0.50 1.53 12.42
N THR A 76 0.21 0.24 12.46
CA THR A 76 -0.73 -0.45 11.56
C THR A 76 -2.12 0.18 11.56
N ALA A 77 -2.57 0.70 12.71
CA ALA A 77 -3.84 1.38 12.87
C ALA A 77 -3.96 2.66 12.00
N GLU A 78 -2.84 3.32 11.72
CA GLU A 78 -2.82 4.52 10.87
C GLU A 78 -2.67 4.18 9.39
N THR A 79 -1.89 3.15 9.06
CA THR A 79 -1.56 2.80 7.67
C THR A 79 -2.60 1.88 7.02
N GLY A 80 -3.43 1.20 7.83
CA GLY A 80 -4.37 0.17 7.33
C GLY A 80 -3.65 -0.99 6.62
N SER A 81 -2.38 -1.23 6.98
CA SER A 81 -1.49 -2.14 6.27
C SER A 81 -0.79 -3.07 7.25
N MET A 82 -0.90 -4.39 7.01
CA MET A 82 -0.20 -5.42 7.79
C MET A 82 1.30 -5.51 7.48
N LEU A 83 1.81 -4.73 6.54
CA LEU A 83 3.21 -4.81 6.12
C LEU A 83 4.19 -4.56 7.27
N ASN A 84 3.79 -3.77 8.26
CA ASN A 84 4.62 -3.45 9.43
C ASN A 84 4.70 -4.64 10.42
N TYR A 85 3.78 -5.60 10.35
CA TYR A 85 3.82 -6.82 11.17
C TYR A 85 4.74 -7.91 10.60
N VAL A 86 4.87 -7.96 9.28
CA VAL A 86 5.62 -9.04 8.63
C VAL A 86 7.09 -8.66 8.57
N ARG A 87 7.90 -9.26 9.46
CA ARG A 87 9.36 -9.11 9.44
C ARG A 87 9.91 -9.38 8.03
N ARG A 88 10.88 -8.58 7.60
CA ARG A 88 11.52 -8.72 6.29
C ARG A 88 12.09 -10.13 6.05
N SER A 89 12.67 -10.75 7.08
CA SER A 89 13.15 -12.14 7.00
C SER A 89 12.03 -13.13 6.69
N ALA A 90 10.87 -12.97 7.31
CA ALA A 90 9.70 -13.80 7.03
C ALA A 90 9.17 -13.58 5.59
N GLN A 91 9.19 -12.33 5.09
CA GLN A 91 8.83 -12.07 3.69
C GLN A 91 9.78 -12.76 2.70
N ILE A 92 11.07 -12.83 3.03
CA ILE A 92 12.07 -13.53 2.19
C ILE A 92 11.84 -15.04 2.22
N VAL A 93 11.63 -15.63 3.40
CA VAL A 93 11.43 -17.09 3.56
C VAL A 93 10.08 -17.55 3.00
N TYR A 94 9.01 -16.77 3.20
CA TYR A 94 7.64 -17.15 2.87
C TYR A 94 7.08 -16.42 1.64
N GLY A 95 7.89 -15.65 0.91
CA GLY A 95 7.45 -14.90 -0.28
C GLY A 95 6.88 -15.79 -1.40
N TRP A 96 7.20 -17.09 -1.39
CA TRP A 96 6.61 -18.07 -2.31
C TRP A 96 5.10 -18.28 -2.09
N LEU A 97 4.57 -18.04 -0.89
CA LEU A 97 3.12 -18.12 -0.62
C LEU A 97 2.34 -17.10 -1.44
N ASP A 98 2.84 -15.85 -1.53
CA ASP A 98 2.24 -14.80 -2.36
C ASP A 98 2.16 -15.23 -3.83
N TRP A 99 3.17 -15.95 -4.32
CA TRP A 99 3.18 -16.48 -5.68
C TRP A 99 2.17 -17.61 -5.87
N ILE A 100 2.07 -18.57 -4.95
CA ILE A 100 1.08 -19.66 -5.03
C ILE A 100 -0.35 -19.10 -5.06
N VAL A 101 -0.67 -18.19 -4.14
CA VAL A 101 -2.02 -17.58 -4.05
C VAL A 101 -2.35 -16.79 -5.32
N LYS A 102 -1.42 -15.97 -5.82
CA LYS A 102 -1.65 -15.15 -7.03
C LYS A 102 -1.84 -15.97 -8.31
N ASN A 103 -1.25 -17.16 -8.39
CA ASN A 103 -1.41 -18.05 -9.53
C ASN A 103 -2.53 -19.07 -9.33
N ASN A 104 -3.30 -18.96 -8.24
CA ASN A 104 -4.37 -19.88 -7.89
C ASN A 104 -3.91 -21.36 -7.87
N LEU A 105 -2.68 -21.59 -7.38
CA LEU A 105 -2.11 -22.93 -7.26
C LEU A 105 -2.50 -23.54 -5.90
N PRO A 106 -2.64 -24.86 -5.81
CA PRO A 106 -2.83 -25.52 -4.52
C PRO A 106 -1.66 -25.26 -3.58
N LEU A 107 -1.93 -25.09 -2.27
CA LEU A 107 -0.86 -24.88 -1.28
C LEU A 107 0.14 -26.04 -1.23
N HIS A 108 -0.33 -27.27 -1.47
CA HIS A 108 0.53 -28.47 -1.52
C HIS A 108 1.52 -28.45 -2.70
N PHE A 109 1.42 -27.50 -3.64
CA PHE A 109 2.37 -27.37 -4.73
C PHE A 109 3.82 -27.17 -4.24
N CYS A 110 4.02 -26.62 -3.04
CA CYS A 110 5.35 -26.49 -2.44
C CYS A 110 6.00 -27.84 -2.06
N GLU A 111 5.21 -28.91 -1.99
CA GLU A 111 5.69 -30.27 -1.75
C GLU A 111 6.17 -30.95 -3.03
N ASN A 112 5.83 -30.39 -4.20
CA ASN A 112 6.29 -30.92 -5.47
C ASN A 112 7.81 -30.78 -5.60
N GLN A 113 8.48 -31.93 -5.70
CA GLN A 113 9.93 -32.01 -5.77
C GLN A 113 10.50 -31.30 -7.01
N ALA A 114 9.76 -31.23 -8.11
CA ALA A 114 10.16 -30.51 -9.32
C ALA A 114 10.08 -28.98 -9.17
N ALA A 115 9.33 -28.49 -8.19
CA ALA A 115 9.18 -27.07 -7.88
C ALA A 115 10.16 -26.59 -6.80
N ARG A 116 10.79 -27.50 -6.05
CA ARG A 116 11.89 -27.20 -5.12
C ARG A 116 13.18 -27.04 -5.93
N ARG A 117 13.78 -25.86 -5.86
CA ARG A 117 15.14 -25.61 -6.38
C ARG A 117 16.18 -26.12 -5.40
#